data_AF-A0A957IYD9-F1
#
_entry.id   AF-A0A957IYD9-F1
#
_cell.length_a   1.000
_cell.length_b   1.000
_cell.length_c   1.000
_cell.angle_alpha   90.00
_cell.angle_beta   90.00
_cell.angle_gamma   90.00
#
_symmetry.space_group_name_H-M   'P 1'
#
loop_
_entity.id
_entity.type
_entity.pdbx_description
1 polymer ?
#
loop_
_entity_poly.entity_id
_entity_poly.type
_entity_poly.pdbx_seq_one_letter_code
_entity_poly.pdbx_strand_id
1 'polypeptide(L)'
;TVALPANPDDDPDDAVWDAVEARYAEVSGYALAITLVEATPQSTARANAGGDPLEINAAYAVLKQRLAGSTLYRTSLKDGAIVLSFISPQVGERHRAAIETLAQEIGWPLSINPQPNQGAIVDAARLRCQQQGWTIAKGPSIYLDRGEVSVTVAAAVDAEDLAALQDAFSEETGFRLLVNSPAAAALAPAASAAPPVEIAVAQVRLTHVQQGLTLNPAKLDHAIQRAQRDGRIAPPIVVRRVRDGYLLLDGLYRLRAAQAIGMERIAATVEG
;
A
#
# COMPACT_ATOMS: atom_id res chain seq x y z
N THR A 1 5.89 24.23 -19.26
CA THR A 1 4.44 24.01 -19.46
C THR A 1 4.06 24.63 -20.78
N VAL A 2 3.62 23.83 -21.75
CA VAL A 2 3.14 24.35 -23.05
C VAL A 2 1.66 24.68 -22.86
N ALA A 3 1.29 25.95 -22.98
CA ALA A 3 -0.10 26.38 -22.91
C ALA A 3 -0.78 25.97 -24.22
N LEU A 4 -1.79 25.10 -24.13
CA LEU A 4 -2.65 24.79 -25.27
C LEU A 4 -3.60 25.97 -25.51
N PRO A 5 -3.93 26.29 -26.77
CA PRO A 5 -4.93 27.31 -27.06
C PRO A 5 -6.26 26.94 -26.39
N ALA A 6 -6.88 27.92 -25.73
CA ALA A 6 -8.18 27.75 -25.11
C ALA A 6 -9.23 27.65 -26.22
N ASN A 7 -9.94 26.52 -26.25
CA ASN A 7 -10.97 26.13 -27.22
C ASN A 7 -11.89 27.30 -27.63
N PRO A 8 -11.73 27.90 -28.83
CA PRO A 8 -12.78 28.67 -29.46
C PRO A 8 -13.51 27.78 -30.48
N ASP A 9 -14.74 28.10 -30.84
CA ASP A 9 -15.53 27.41 -31.87
C ASP A 9 -14.95 27.54 -33.31
N ASP A 10 -13.68 27.93 -33.46
CA ASP A 10 -12.93 28.01 -34.72
C ASP A 10 -11.76 27.01 -34.68
N ASP A 11 -11.69 26.16 -35.70
CA ASP A 11 -10.58 25.23 -35.94
C ASP A 11 -9.27 26.05 -36.04
N PRO A 12 -8.33 25.92 -35.10
CA PRO A 12 -7.13 26.76 -35.10
C PRO A 12 -6.27 26.44 -36.32
N ASP A 13 -5.94 27.50 -37.08
CA ASP A 13 -5.16 27.46 -38.32
C ASP A 13 -3.85 26.66 -38.16
N ASP A 14 -3.42 25.94 -39.21
CA ASP A 14 -2.29 24.99 -39.16
C ASP A 14 -1.01 25.60 -38.57
N ALA A 15 -0.80 26.90 -38.77
CA ALA A 15 0.33 27.66 -38.23
C ALA A 15 0.38 27.72 -36.69
N VAL A 16 -0.77 27.61 -36.02
CA VAL A 16 -0.85 27.58 -34.55
C VAL A 16 -0.37 26.22 -34.02
N TRP A 17 -0.72 25.14 -34.71
CA TRP A 17 -0.29 23.78 -34.35
C TRP A 17 1.20 23.56 -34.57
N ASP A 18 1.74 24.07 -35.69
CA ASP A 18 3.17 24.03 -35.97
C ASP A 18 3.99 24.71 -34.86
N ALA A 19 3.51 25.84 -34.33
CA ALA A 19 4.18 26.57 -33.27
C ALA A 19 4.15 25.81 -31.91
N VAL A 20 3.06 25.08 -31.64
CA VAL A 20 2.91 24.25 -30.44
C VAL A 20 3.81 23.02 -30.51
N GLU A 21 3.88 22.36 -31.67
CA GLU A 21 4.75 21.21 -31.89
C GLU A 21 6.23 21.59 -31.78
N ALA A 22 6.67 22.67 -32.44
CA ALA A 22 8.05 23.16 -32.37
C ALA A 22 8.48 23.47 -30.93
N ARG A 23 7.60 24.10 -30.16
CA ARG A 23 7.86 24.46 -28.77
C ARG A 23 7.86 23.27 -27.82
N TYR A 24 7.04 22.25 -28.09
CA TYR A 24 7.10 20.98 -27.36
C TYR A 24 8.40 20.23 -27.65
N ALA A 25 8.84 20.19 -28.91
CA ALA A 25 10.10 19.58 -29.30
C ALA A 25 11.31 20.28 -28.67
N GLU A 26 11.31 21.61 -28.62
CA GLU A 26 12.37 22.39 -27.98
C GLU A 26 12.49 22.10 -26.48
N VAL A 27 11.36 21.96 -25.79
CA VAL A 27 11.35 21.75 -24.33
C VAL A 27 11.59 20.28 -23.94
N SER A 28 11.08 19.33 -24.73
CA SER A 28 11.06 17.91 -24.36
C SER A 28 12.05 17.05 -25.14
N GLY A 29 12.49 17.48 -26.32
CA GLY A 29 13.27 16.67 -27.27
C GLY A 29 12.47 15.61 -28.04
N TYR A 30 11.14 15.60 -27.91
CA TYR A 30 10.24 14.64 -28.56
C TYR A 30 9.28 15.31 -29.56
N ALA A 31 8.89 14.59 -30.61
CA ALA A 31 7.84 15.03 -31.55
C ALA A 31 6.44 14.87 -30.93
N LEU A 32 5.55 15.80 -31.23
CA LEU A 32 4.19 15.84 -30.67
C LEU A 32 3.18 15.40 -31.73
N ALA A 33 2.52 14.25 -31.52
CA ALA A 33 1.40 13.83 -32.35
C ALA A 33 0.07 14.22 -31.67
N ILE A 34 -0.70 15.11 -32.31
CA ILE A 34 -2.03 15.53 -31.83
C ILE A 34 -3.09 14.90 -32.71
N THR A 35 -4.07 14.23 -32.10
CA THR A 35 -5.26 13.74 -32.80
C THR A 35 -6.47 14.49 -32.25
N LEU A 36 -7.03 15.39 -33.07
CA LEU A 36 -8.29 16.06 -32.77
C LEU A 36 -9.43 15.08 -33.03
N VAL A 37 -10.28 14.90 -32.04
CA VAL A 37 -11.54 14.14 -32.16
C VAL A 37 -12.66 15.15 -32.12
N GLU A 38 -13.44 15.25 -33.20
CA GLU A 38 -14.59 16.15 -33.26
C GLU A 38 -15.57 15.85 -32.12
N ALA A 39 -15.93 16.88 -31.36
CA ALA A 39 -16.97 16.78 -30.35
C ALA A 39 -18.33 16.66 -31.06
N THR A 40 -18.87 15.46 -31.14
CA THR A 40 -20.23 15.24 -31.64
C THR A 40 -21.22 15.85 -30.64
N PRO A 41 -22.22 16.65 -31.07
CA PRO A 41 -23.18 17.27 -30.16
C PRO A 41 -23.95 16.19 -29.38
N GLN A 42 -23.76 16.16 -28.07
CA GLN A 42 -24.40 15.21 -27.17
C GLN A 42 -25.89 15.54 -27.01
N SER A 43 -26.74 14.58 -27.40
CA SER A 43 -28.17 14.62 -27.15
C SER A 43 -28.45 14.49 -25.65
N THR A 44 -29.06 15.51 -25.07
CA THR A 44 -29.65 15.47 -23.74
C THR A 44 -31.01 14.78 -23.78
N ALA A 45 -31.10 13.49 -23.46
CA ALA A 45 -32.38 12.90 -23.04
C ALA A 45 -32.31 11.54 -22.34
N ARG A 46 -32.84 11.57 -21.11
CA ARG A 46 -33.73 10.58 -20.44
C ARG A 46 -33.12 9.34 -19.80
N ALA A 47 -33.39 9.29 -18.49
CA ALA A 47 -33.30 8.12 -17.62
C ALA A 47 -34.10 6.94 -18.18
N ASN A 48 -33.51 5.74 -18.17
CA ASN A 48 -34.24 4.51 -18.41
C ASN A 48 -34.28 3.66 -17.14
N ALA A 49 -35.46 3.62 -16.53
CA ALA A 49 -35.92 2.42 -15.86
C ALA A 49 -36.49 1.49 -16.95
N GLY A 50 -35.66 0.59 -17.50
CA GLY A 50 -36.14 -0.60 -18.23
C GLY A 50 -35.76 -0.82 -19.71
N GLY A 51 -34.73 -0.19 -20.28
CA GLY A 51 -34.40 -0.43 -21.70
C GLY A 51 -32.97 -0.06 -22.05
N ASP A 52 -32.25 -1.04 -22.61
CA ASP A 52 -30.85 -1.08 -23.09
C ASP A 52 -29.77 -0.44 -22.20
N PRO A 53 -28.59 -1.08 -22.06
CA PRO A 53 -27.46 -0.47 -21.36
C PRO A 53 -27.14 0.91 -21.95
N LEU A 54 -26.75 1.85 -21.09
CA LEU A 54 -26.22 3.13 -21.56
C LEU A 54 -25.08 2.88 -22.55
N GLU A 55 -24.95 3.76 -23.53
CA GLU A 55 -23.77 3.77 -24.40
C GLU A 55 -22.49 3.81 -23.53
N ILE A 56 -21.45 3.10 -23.95
CA ILE A 56 -20.32 2.76 -23.08
C ILE A 56 -19.56 4.01 -22.59
N ASN A 57 -19.39 5.04 -23.42
CA ASN A 57 -18.74 6.27 -23.01
C ASN A 57 -19.63 7.11 -22.09
N ALA A 58 -20.95 7.11 -22.31
CA ALA A 58 -21.91 7.72 -21.40
C ALA A 58 -21.89 7.01 -20.02
N ALA A 59 -21.83 5.68 -19.99
CA ALA A 59 -21.68 4.91 -18.76
C ALA A 59 -20.38 5.27 -18.02
N TYR A 60 -19.24 5.40 -18.73
CA TYR A 60 -17.99 5.85 -18.13
C TYR A 60 -18.07 7.27 -17.54
N ALA A 61 -18.76 8.18 -18.21
CA ALA A 61 -18.93 9.55 -17.72
C ALA A 61 -19.73 9.56 -16.40
N VAL A 62 -20.85 8.83 -16.33
CA VAL A 62 -21.65 8.69 -15.12
C VAL A 62 -20.83 8.07 -13.97
N LEU A 63 -20.07 7.00 -14.25
CA LEU A 63 -19.21 6.37 -13.26
C LEU A 63 -18.17 7.33 -12.68
N LYS A 64 -17.46 8.07 -13.54
CA LYS A 64 -16.44 9.05 -13.11
C LYS A 64 -17.06 10.18 -12.29
N GLN A 65 -18.23 10.67 -12.68
CA GLN A 65 -18.94 11.73 -11.95
C GLN A 65 -19.41 11.25 -10.58
N ARG A 66 -20.03 10.07 -10.52
CA ARG A 66 -20.66 9.55 -9.29
C ARG A 66 -19.66 8.99 -8.29
N LEU A 67 -18.50 8.55 -8.76
CA LEU A 67 -17.37 8.11 -7.94
C LEU A 67 -16.28 9.19 -7.85
N ALA A 68 -16.61 10.45 -8.17
CA ALA A 68 -15.70 11.58 -7.96
C ALA A 68 -15.33 11.69 -6.46
N GLY A 69 -14.07 11.99 -6.18
CA GLY A 69 -13.53 12.01 -4.81
C GLY A 69 -13.13 10.64 -4.26
N SER A 70 -13.43 9.54 -4.97
CA SER A 70 -12.81 8.25 -4.71
C SER A 70 -11.43 8.15 -5.37
N THR A 71 -10.75 7.02 -5.18
CA THR A 71 -9.48 6.70 -5.85
C THR A 71 -9.67 5.99 -7.20
N LEU A 72 -10.86 6.05 -7.80
CA LEU A 72 -11.11 5.48 -9.13
C LEU A 72 -10.26 6.22 -10.18
N TYR A 73 -9.31 5.53 -10.79
CA TYR A 73 -8.41 6.14 -11.78
C TYR A 73 -8.61 5.61 -13.20
N ARG A 74 -9.30 4.47 -13.37
CA ARG A 74 -9.57 3.90 -14.70
C ARG A 74 -10.84 3.06 -14.71
N THR A 75 -11.56 3.15 -15.82
CA THR A 75 -12.68 2.27 -16.19
C THR A 75 -12.33 1.57 -17.50
N SER A 76 -12.66 0.28 -17.63
CA SER A 76 -12.39 -0.48 -18.85
C SER A 76 -13.43 -1.57 -19.06
N LEU A 77 -13.79 -1.88 -20.31
CA LEU A 77 -14.67 -3.00 -20.64
C LEU A 77 -13.85 -4.29 -20.76
N LYS A 78 -14.23 -5.34 -20.04
CA LYS A 78 -13.62 -6.67 -20.11
C LYS A 78 -14.69 -7.74 -19.93
N ASP A 79 -14.72 -8.72 -20.84
CA ASP A 79 -15.62 -9.88 -20.77
C ASP A 79 -17.10 -9.49 -20.57
N GLY A 80 -17.55 -8.38 -21.18
CA GLY A 80 -18.93 -7.88 -21.07
C GLY A 80 -19.26 -7.12 -19.78
N ALA A 81 -18.27 -6.88 -18.91
CA ALA A 81 -18.42 -6.10 -17.68
C ALA A 81 -17.49 -4.88 -17.68
N ILE A 82 -17.93 -3.78 -17.08
CA ILE A 82 -17.06 -2.64 -16.83
C ILE A 82 -16.26 -2.92 -15.55
N VAL A 83 -14.94 -2.95 -15.70
CA VAL A 83 -13.98 -3.10 -14.62
C VAL A 83 -13.56 -1.73 -14.10
N LEU A 84 -13.80 -1.51 -12.81
CA LEU A 84 -13.41 -0.31 -12.07
C LEU A 84 -12.04 -0.53 -11.42
N SER A 85 -11.05 0.30 -11.79
CA SER A 85 -9.71 0.26 -11.20
C SER A 85 -9.56 1.40 -10.19
N PHE A 86 -9.63 1.03 -8.92
CA PHE A 86 -9.28 1.89 -7.77
C PHE A 86 -7.80 1.70 -7.42
N ILE A 87 -7.25 2.57 -6.56
CA ILE A 87 -5.88 2.40 -6.05
C ILE A 87 -5.66 0.99 -5.46
N SER A 88 -6.69 0.44 -4.82
CA SER A 88 -6.71 -0.93 -4.32
C SER A 88 -8.13 -1.52 -4.34
N PRO A 89 -8.28 -2.86 -4.38
CA PRO A 89 -9.59 -3.49 -4.27
C PRO A 89 -10.26 -3.21 -2.92
N GLN A 90 -9.49 -3.03 -1.84
CA GLN A 90 -10.02 -2.68 -0.52
C GLN A 90 -10.75 -1.33 -0.53
N VAL A 91 -10.19 -0.33 -1.22
CA VAL A 91 -10.85 0.98 -1.36
C VAL A 91 -12.08 0.86 -2.24
N GLY A 92 -11.98 0.12 -3.35
CA GLY A 92 -13.12 -0.16 -4.20
C GLY A 92 -14.29 -0.82 -3.46
N GLU A 93 -14.00 -1.75 -2.55
CA GLU A 93 -15.01 -2.44 -1.74
C GLU A 93 -15.79 -1.50 -0.82
N ARG A 94 -15.18 -0.39 -0.37
CA ARG A 94 -15.90 0.64 0.42
C ARG A 94 -17.02 1.30 -0.38
N HIS A 95 -16.95 1.25 -1.70
CA HIS A 95 -17.96 1.79 -2.61
C HIS A 95 -18.93 0.71 -3.15
N ARG A 96 -18.93 -0.51 -2.59
CA ARG A 96 -19.73 -1.66 -3.09
C ARG A 96 -21.20 -1.31 -3.33
N ALA A 97 -21.85 -0.72 -2.33
CA ALA A 97 -23.27 -0.34 -2.43
C ALA A 97 -23.52 0.69 -3.56
N ALA A 98 -22.66 1.70 -3.68
CA ALA A 98 -22.77 2.69 -4.76
C ALA A 98 -22.55 2.04 -6.14
N ILE A 99 -21.59 1.12 -6.25
CA ILE A 99 -21.31 0.37 -7.48
C ILE A 99 -22.52 -0.49 -7.88
N GLU A 100 -23.17 -1.17 -6.94
CA GLU A 100 -24.37 -1.97 -7.22
C GLU A 100 -25.54 -1.12 -7.71
N THR A 101 -25.78 0.04 -7.10
CA THR A 101 -26.78 1.00 -7.59
C THR A 101 -26.43 1.51 -8.98
N LEU A 102 -25.16 1.87 -9.23
CA LEU A 102 -24.70 2.35 -10.53
C LEU A 102 -24.81 1.29 -11.62
N ALA A 103 -24.54 0.02 -11.30
CA ALA A 103 -24.67 -1.08 -12.26
C ALA A 103 -26.11 -1.21 -12.77
N GLN A 104 -27.10 -1.05 -11.88
CA GLN A 104 -28.51 -1.05 -12.24
C GLN A 104 -28.90 0.20 -13.06
N GLU A 105 -28.40 1.37 -12.67
CA GLU A 105 -28.69 2.65 -13.32
C GLU A 105 -28.14 2.73 -14.75
N ILE A 106 -26.91 2.26 -14.97
CA ILE A 106 -26.25 2.34 -16.28
C ILE A 106 -26.52 1.10 -17.16
N GLY A 107 -27.09 0.04 -16.60
CA GLY A 107 -27.38 -1.22 -17.30
C GLY A 107 -26.16 -2.08 -17.63
N TRP A 108 -25.00 -1.84 -17.01
CA TRP A 108 -23.78 -2.63 -17.21
C TRP A 108 -23.40 -3.41 -15.94
N PRO A 109 -22.98 -4.67 -16.06
CA PRO A 109 -22.32 -5.37 -14.96
C PRO A 109 -21.03 -4.63 -14.58
N LEU A 110 -20.86 -4.37 -13.29
CA LEU A 110 -19.67 -3.71 -12.75
C LEU A 110 -18.85 -4.69 -11.91
N SER A 111 -17.53 -4.65 -12.08
CA SER A 111 -16.59 -5.42 -11.26
C SER A 111 -15.43 -4.55 -10.81
N ILE A 112 -14.75 -4.95 -9.73
CA ILE A 112 -13.56 -4.25 -9.24
C ILE A 112 -12.32 -5.01 -9.71
N ASN A 113 -11.33 -4.27 -10.21
CA ASN A 113 -10.03 -4.84 -10.53
C ASN A 113 -9.39 -5.45 -9.26
N PRO A 114 -9.10 -6.76 -9.22
CA PRO A 114 -8.50 -7.39 -8.05
C PRO A 114 -7.04 -6.99 -7.83
N GLN A 115 -6.38 -6.40 -8.83
CA GLN A 115 -4.98 -5.99 -8.74
C GLN A 115 -4.88 -4.53 -8.25
N PRO A 116 -4.21 -4.29 -7.10
CA PRO A 116 -3.95 -2.93 -6.64
C PRO A 116 -2.94 -2.22 -7.53
N ASN A 117 -3.04 -0.89 -7.61
CA ASN A 117 -2.04 -0.04 -8.24
C ASN A 117 -0.84 0.12 -7.29
N GLN A 118 0.07 -0.84 -7.33
CA GLN A 118 1.24 -0.91 -6.44
C GLN A 118 2.12 0.34 -6.53
N GLY A 119 2.30 0.89 -7.74
CA GLY A 119 3.08 2.11 -7.96
C GLY A 119 2.45 3.30 -7.22
N ALA A 120 1.16 3.54 -7.42
CA ALA A 120 0.44 4.61 -6.74
C ALA A 120 0.47 4.48 -5.20
N ILE A 121 0.38 3.25 -4.67
CA ILE A 121 0.47 2.99 -3.22
C ILE A 121 1.87 3.32 -2.68
N VAL A 122 2.92 2.91 -3.39
CA VAL A 122 4.32 3.21 -3.03
C VAL A 122 4.59 4.71 -3.10
N ASP A 123 4.08 5.38 -4.13
CA ASP A 123 4.22 6.82 -4.31
C ASP A 123 3.47 7.60 -3.23
N ALA A 124 2.27 7.16 -2.85
CA ALA A 124 1.52 7.74 -1.72
C ALA A 124 2.29 7.65 -0.41
N ALA A 125 2.92 6.49 -0.13
CA ALA A 125 3.76 6.32 1.08
C ALA A 125 4.96 7.27 1.06
N ARG A 126 5.63 7.40 -0.10
CA ARG A 126 6.78 8.30 -0.28
C ARG A 126 6.37 9.76 -0.11
N LEU A 127 5.30 10.19 -0.76
CA LEU A 127 4.80 11.56 -0.72
C LEU A 127 4.43 11.97 0.71
N ARG A 128 3.73 11.10 1.45
CA ARG A 128 3.36 11.39 2.84
C ARG A 128 4.57 11.53 3.76
N CYS A 129 5.57 10.65 3.62
CA CYS A 129 6.84 10.81 4.34
C CYS A 129 7.52 12.15 4.02
N GLN A 130 7.53 12.54 2.74
CA GLN A 130 8.11 13.82 2.31
C GLN A 130 7.34 15.03 2.85
N GLN A 131 6.01 14.97 2.89
CA GLN A 131 5.15 16.03 3.45
C GLN A 131 5.40 16.25 4.95
N GLN A 132 5.77 15.19 5.68
CA GLN A 132 6.20 15.28 7.08
C GLN A 132 7.68 15.67 7.24
N GLY A 133 8.40 15.92 6.15
CA GLY A 133 9.84 16.21 6.18
C GLY A 133 10.71 15.01 6.60
N TRP A 134 10.16 13.79 6.58
CA TRP A 134 10.90 12.59 6.99
C TRP A 134 11.89 12.15 5.91
N THR A 135 13.14 11.97 6.33
CA THR A 135 14.17 11.44 5.43
C THR A 135 14.04 9.92 5.32
N ILE A 136 13.80 9.41 4.11
CA ILE A 136 13.67 7.97 3.87
C ILE A 136 15.07 7.34 3.79
N ALA A 137 15.39 6.44 4.72
CA ALA A 137 16.61 5.64 4.72
C ALA A 137 16.51 4.40 3.81
N LYS A 138 15.33 3.76 3.77
CA LYS A 138 15.02 2.66 2.85
C LYS A 138 13.63 2.88 2.26
N GLY A 139 13.56 2.84 0.93
CA GLY A 139 12.33 3.08 0.18
C GLY A 139 11.16 2.18 0.59
N PRO A 140 9.91 2.61 0.36
CA PRO A 140 8.73 1.81 0.66
C PRO A 140 8.75 0.47 -0.07
N SER A 141 8.44 -0.61 0.64
CA SER A 141 8.30 -1.98 0.11
C SER A 141 6.88 -2.45 0.37
N ILE A 142 6.20 -2.96 -0.67
CA ILE A 142 4.81 -3.41 -0.59
C ILE A 142 4.71 -4.93 -0.36
N TYR A 143 3.79 -5.35 0.52
CA TYR A 143 3.48 -6.74 0.85
C TYR A 143 1.98 -6.98 0.62
N LEU A 144 1.67 -7.50 -0.57
CA LEU A 144 0.28 -7.66 -1.05
C LEU A 144 -0.52 -8.68 -0.24
N ASP A 145 0.13 -9.76 0.20
CA ASP A 145 -0.45 -10.83 1.01
C ASP A 145 -0.95 -10.33 2.38
N ARG A 146 -0.33 -9.26 2.89
CA ARG A 146 -0.62 -8.68 4.21
C ARG A 146 -1.39 -7.37 4.15
N GLY A 147 -1.49 -6.76 2.98
CA GLY A 147 -2.02 -5.39 2.85
C GLY A 147 -1.14 -4.36 3.55
N GLU A 148 0.19 -4.50 3.45
CA GLU A 148 1.16 -3.68 4.19
C GLU A 148 2.15 -2.99 3.25
N VAL A 149 2.60 -1.80 3.66
CA VAL A 149 3.73 -1.09 3.07
C VAL A 149 4.73 -0.76 4.17
N SER A 150 6.00 -1.11 3.98
CA SER A 150 7.05 -0.85 4.96
C SER A 150 8.05 0.16 4.43
N VAL A 151 8.28 1.23 5.18
CA VAL A 151 9.28 2.26 4.89
C VAL A 151 10.25 2.35 6.06
N THR A 152 11.52 2.67 5.79
CA THR A 152 12.48 2.99 6.86
C THR A 152 12.86 4.46 6.75
N VAL A 153 12.72 5.20 7.84
CA VAL A 153 13.11 6.61 7.95
C VAL A 153 14.40 6.76 8.76
N ALA A 154 15.16 7.82 8.50
CA ALA A 154 16.49 8.02 9.05
C ALA A 154 16.50 8.60 10.47
N ALA A 155 15.39 9.20 10.91
CA ALA A 155 15.25 9.84 12.22
C ALA A 155 14.05 9.26 12.98
N ALA A 156 14.04 9.46 14.30
CA ALA A 156 12.85 9.19 15.10
C ALA A 156 11.68 10.06 14.63
N VAL A 157 10.48 9.48 14.66
CA VAL A 157 9.24 10.15 14.28
C VAL A 157 8.38 10.32 15.52
N ASP A 158 7.65 11.42 15.57
CA ASP A 158 6.67 11.62 16.62
C ASP A 158 5.52 10.59 16.50
N ALA A 159 4.99 10.14 17.63
CA ALA A 159 3.97 9.10 17.67
C ALA A 159 2.61 9.59 17.15
N GLU A 160 2.27 10.86 17.38
CA GLU A 160 1.03 11.48 16.90
C GLU A 160 1.10 11.68 15.38
N ASP A 161 2.21 12.22 14.88
CA ASP A 161 2.45 12.37 13.44
C ASP A 161 2.44 11.02 12.72
N LEU A 162 3.01 9.99 13.35
CA LEU A 162 2.99 8.63 12.83
C LEU A 162 1.58 8.06 12.75
N ALA A 163 0.80 8.15 13.82
CA ALA A 163 -0.57 7.66 13.85
C ALA A 163 -1.44 8.36 12.80
N ALA A 164 -1.39 9.70 12.74
CA ALA A 164 -2.14 10.48 11.77
C ALA A 164 -1.77 10.11 10.32
N LEU A 165 -0.47 9.91 10.04
CA LEU A 165 -0.01 9.51 8.72
C LEU A 165 -0.46 8.09 8.37
N GLN A 166 -0.41 7.15 9.33
CA GLN A 166 -0.86 5.77 9.14
C GLN A 166 -2.36 5.70 8.85
N ASP A 167 -3.17 6.47 9.59
CA ASP A 167 -4.62 6.55 9.40
C ASP A 167 -4.95 7.10 8.02
N ALA A 168 -4.37 8.25 7.67
CA ALA A 168 -4.62 8.87 6.38
C ALA A 168 -4.13 8.02 5.20
N PHE A 169 -3.01 7.28 5.36
CA PHE A 169 -2.54 6.33 4.35
C PHE A 169 -3.47 5.12 4.20
N SER A 170 -3.97 4.58 5.31
CA SER A 170 -4.93 3.47 5.33
C SER A 170 -6.28 3.88 4.73
N GLU A 171 -6.73 5.09 5.02
CA GLU A 171 -7.93 5.68 4.43
C GLU A 171 -7.76 5.87 2.92
N GLU A 172 -6.64 6.40 2.45
CA GLU A 172 -6.42 6.61 1.02
C GLU A 172 -6.22 5.30 0.24
N THR A 173 -5.42 4.38 0.76
CA THR A 173 -4.90 3.24 -0.02
C THR A 173 -5.54 1.91 0.33
N GLY A 174 -6.11 1.78 1.53
CA GLY A 174 -6.55 0.50 2.10
C GLY A 174 -5.40 -0.40 2.58
N PHE A 175 -4.15 0.08 2.56
CA PHE A 175 -2.97 -0.61 3.07
C PHE A 175 -2.53 0.00 4.41
N ARG A 176 -1.94 -0.84 5.28
CA ARG A 176 -1.30 -0.36 6.50
C ARG A 176 0.12 0.10 6.21
N LEU A 177 0.51 1.26 6.74
CA LEU A 177 1.89 1.71 6.67
C LEU A 177 2.67 1.31 7.93
N LEU A 178 3.82 0.66 7.74
CA LEU A 178 4.78 0.33 8.78
C LEU A 178 6.00 1.23 8.61
N VAL A 179 6.25 2.10 9.60
CA VAL A 179 7.39 3.00 9.59
C VAL A 179 8.43 2.46 10.57
N ASN A 180 9.61 2.15 10.05
CA ASN A 180 10.76 1.76 10.85
C ASN A 180 11.67 2.98 10.99
N SER A 181 11.80 3.52 12.19
CA SER A 181 12.78 4.55 12.51
C SER A 181 13.89 3.95 13.37
N PRO A 182 15.12 4.50 13.36
CA PRO A 182 16.00 4.30 14.48
C PRO A 182 15.26 4.84 15.70
N ALA A 183 14.93 3.94 16.63
CA ALA A 183 14.23 4.31 17.84
C ALA A 183 14.93 5.52 18.45
N ALA A 184 14.16 6.56 18.83
CA ALA A 184 14.60 7.46 19.87
C ALA A 184 14.91 6.56 21.08
N ALA A 185 16.19 6.29 21.31
CA ALA A 185 16.67 5.70 22.54
C ALA A 185 16.57 6.76 23.64
N ALA A 186 15.36 7.23 23.94
CA ALA A 186 14.96 8.01 25.10
C ALA A 186 13.48 8.41 24.92
N LEU A 187 12.63 7.99 25.87
CA LEU A 187 11.27 8.49 26.13
C LEU A 187 10.13 7.96 25.25
N ALA A 188 9.87 6.65 25.33
CA ALA A 188 8.48 6.18 25.41
C ALA A 188 8.25 5.66 26.84
N PRO A 189 7.19 6.07 27.56
CA PRO A 189 6.87 5.46 28.84
C PRO A 189 6.55 3.99 28.58
N ALA A 190 7.17 3.12 29.37
CA ALA A 190 6.99 1.68 29.33
C ALA A 190 5.48 1.34 29.39
N ALA A 191 4.87 1.09 28.24
CA ALA A 191 3.67 0.27 28.18
C ALA A 191 4.10 -1.11 28.67
N SER A 192 3.77 -1.38 29.94
CA SER A 192 4.03 -2.56 30.78
C SER A 192 4.38 -3.87 30.07
N ALA A 193 5.49 -3.91 29.34
CA ALA A 193 6.20 -5.13 29.02
C ALA A 193 7.00 -5.47 30.27
N ALA A 194 6.68 -6.60 30.89
CA ALA A 194 7.51 -7.13 31.95
C ALA A 194 8.99 -7.09 31.48
N PRO A 195 9.94 -6.69 32.34
CA PRO A 195 11.34 -6.59 31.95
C PRO A 195 11.76 -7.91 31.31
N PRO A 196 12.54 -7.88 30.21
CA PRO A 196 12.98 -9.10 29.55
C PRO A 196 13.69 -9.98 30.57
N VAL A 197 13.15 -11.19 30.75
CA VAL A 197 13.70 -12.18 31.67
C VAL A 197 14.61 -13.10 30.86
N GLU A 198 15.80 -13.34 31.38
CA GLU A 198 16.68 -14.38 30.85
C GLU A 198 16.07 -15.74 31.17
N ILE A 199 15.66 -16.49 30.15
CA ILE A 199 15.12 -17.85 30.32
C ILE A 199 16.05 -18.87 29.68
N ALA A 200 16.06 -20.10 30.19
CA ALA A 200 16.85 -21.17 29.58
C ALA A 200 16.26 -21.54 28.21
N VAL A 201 17.10 -21.60 27.17
CA VAL A 201 16.66 -21.96 25.81
C VAL A 201 15.97 -23.33 25.80
N ALA A 202 16.41 -24.26 26.66
CA ALA A 202 15.82 -25.60 26.81
C ALA A 202 14.39 -25.59 27.42
N GLN A 203 13.99 -24.51 28.10
CA GLN A 203 12.66 -24.38 28.69
C GLN A 203 11.62 -23.81 27.70
N VAL A 204 12.06 -23.37 26.51
CA VAL A 204 11.19 -22.82 25.47
C VAL A 204 10.65 -23.95 24.59
N ARG A 205 9.34 -24.13 24.64
CA ARG A 205 8.59 -25.10 23.85
C ARG A 205 7.99 -24.43 22.63
N LEU A 206 8.05 -25.14 21.51
CA LEU A 206 7.41 -24.76 20.26
C LEU A 206 6.06 -25.46 20.13
N THR A 207 5.09 -24.81 19.50
CA THR A 207 3.85 -25.48 19.09
C THR A 207 4.13 -26.52 17.99
N HIS A 208 3.23 -27.49 17.80
CA HIS A 208 3.39 -28.51 16.76
C HIS A 208 3.56 -27.90 15.35
N VAL A 209 2.83 -26.81 15.07
CA VAL A 209 2.94 -26.04 13.83
C VAL A 209 4.33 -25.41 13.67
N GLN A 210 4.88 -24.81 14.72
CA GLN A 210 6.23 -24.22 14.70
C GLN A 210 7.35 -25.27 14.59
N GLN A 211 7.11 -26.48 15.11
CA GLN A 211 8.07 -27.59 15.02
C GLN A 211 8.20 -28.12 13.59
N GLY A 212 7.09 -28.21 12.86
CA GLY A 212 7.05 -28.68 11.48
C GLY A 212 7.35 -27.61 10.42
N LEU A 213 7.61 -26.36 10.83
CA LEU A 213 7.84 -25.27 9.89
C LEU A 213 9.28 -25.30 9.35
N THR A 214 9.42 -25.50 8.03
CA THR A 214 10.71 -25.34 7.34
C THR A 214 11.05 -23.85 7.26
N LEU A 215 12.08 -23.44 8.01
CA LEU A 215 12.57 -22.07 7.98
C LEU A 215 13.38 -21.80 6.71
N ASN A 216 13.30 -20.57 6.21
CA ASN A 216 14.13 -20.15 5.08
C ASN A 216 15.60 -20.08 5.54
N PRO A 217 16.53 -20.79 4.88
CA PRO A 217 17.93 -20.89 5.32
C PRO A 217 18.63 -19.54 5.31
N ALA A 218 18.46 -18.72 4.28
CA ALA A 218 19.10 -17.41 4.20
C ALA A 218 18.68 -16.48 5.35
N LYS A 219 17.39 -16.50 5.72
CA LYS A 219 16.89 -15.70 6.85
C LYS A 219 17.41 -16.22 8.20
N LEU A 220 17.60 -17.53 8.34
CA LEU A 220 18.19 -18.13 9.53
C LEU A 220 19.68 -17.78 9.65
N ASP A 221 20.43 -17.84 8.55
CA ASP A 221 21.85 -17.49 8.51
C ASP A 221 22.07 -16.01 8.91
N HIS A 222 21.23 -15.11 8.40
CA HIS A 222 21.27 -13.70 8.82
C HIS A 222 20.97 -13.53 10.33
N ALA A 223 20.05 -14.32 10.89
CA ALA A 223 19.75 -14.29 12.30
C ALA A 223 20.92 -14.82 13.15
N ILE A 224 21.59 -15.89 12.70
CA ILE A 224 22.79 -16.45 13.33
C ILE A 224 23.95 -15.45 13.30
N GLN A 225 24.25 -14.88 12.13
CA GLN A 225 25.32 -13.90 11.97
C GLN A 225 25.10 -12.67 12.86
N ARG A 226 23.86 -12.20 12.96
CA ARG A 226 23.49 -11.09 13.85
C ARG A 226 23.72 -11.45 15.31
N ALA A 227 23.29 -12.64 15.74
CA ALA A 227 23.47 -13.11 17.10
C ALA A 227 24.95 -13.28 17.48
N GLN A 228 25.77 -13.77 16.55
CA GLN A 228 27.22 -13.90 16.72
C GLN A 228 27.90 -12.54 16.83
N ARG A 229 27.55 -11.58 15.96
CA ARG A 229 28.12 -10.24 15.96
C ARG A 229 27.79 -9.46 17.24
N ASP A 230 26.54 -9.54 17.66
CA ASP A 230 26.03 -8.70 18.75
C ASP A 230 26.21 -9.39 20.13
N GLY A 231 26.61 -10.67 20.16
CA GLY A 231 26.77 -11.48 21.37
C GLY A 231 25.47 -11.73 22.15
N ARG A 232 24.32 -11.37 21.56
CA ARG A 232 23.00 -11.43 22.18
C ARG A 232 21.91 -11.60 21.13
N ILE A 233 20.76 -12.09 21.57
CA ILE A 233 19.56 -12.12 20.73
C ILE A 233 18.78 -10.82 20.91
N ALA A 234 18.71 -10.02 19.86
CA ALA A 234 17.93 -8.79 19.83
C ALA A 234 17.10 -8.71 18.54
N PRO A 235 15.79 -8.42 18.61
CA PRO A 235 14.96 -8.20 19.82
C PRO A 235 14.75 -9.47 20.68
N PRO A 236 14.31 -9.37 21.96
CA PRO A 236 14.00 -10.54 22.79
C PRO A 236 12.89 -11.40 22.15
N ILE A 237 12.85 -12.68 22.50
CA ILE A 237 11.76 -13.58 22.08
C ILE A 237 10.52 -13.32 22.94
N VAL A 238 9.32 -13.56 22.39
CA VAL A 238 8.08 -13.42 23.16
C VAL A 238 7.60 -14.81 23.54
N VAL A 239 7.36 -15.02 24.83
CA VAL A 239 6.94 -16.31 25.36
C VAL A 239 5.76 -16.16 26.31
N ARG A 240 4.97 -17.21 26.44
CA ARG A 240 3.93 -17.33 27.48
C ARG A 240 4.36 -18.33 28.54
N ARG A 241 4.14 -18.02 29.82
CA ARG A 241 4.45 -18.96 30.92
C ARG A 241 3.45 -20.14 30.90
N VAL A 242 3.95 -21.35 31.02
CA VAL A 242 3.15 -22.59 31.14
C VAL A 242 3.65 -23.42 32.33
N ARG A 243 2.88 -24.45 32.74
CA ARG A 243 3.20 -25.27 33.92
C ARG A 243 4.63 -25.83 33.92
N ASP A 244 5.15 -26.21 32.75
CA ASP A 244 6.45 -26.87 32.57
C ASP A 244 7.40 -26.09 31.64
N GLY A 245 7.44 -24.75 31.78
CA GLY A 245 8.38 -23.87 31.07
C GLY A 245 7.69 -22.71 30.37
N TYR A 246 8.10 -22.44 29.13
CA TYR A 246 7.66 -21.31 28.34
C TYR A 246 7.19 -21.77 26.96
N LEU A 247 6.10 -21.22 26.44
CA LEU A 247 5.64 -21.47 25.07
C LEU A 247 6.05 -20.29 24.19
N LEU A 248 6.71 -20.54 23.06
CA LEU A 248 7.10 -19.50 22.12
C LEU A 248 5.89 -18.91 21.40
N LEU A 249 5.69 -17.60 21.54
CA LEU A 249 4.69 -16.83 20.81
C LEU A 249 5.30 -16.18 19.56
N ASP A 250 6.44 -15.49 19.72
CA ASP A 250 7.16 -14.85 18.62
C ASP A 250 8.69 -15.00 18.77
N GLY A 251 9.39 -15.02 17.64
CA GLY A 251 10.84 -15.07 17.58
C GLY A 251 11.43 -16.44 17.24
N LEU A 252 10.74 -17.24 16.41
CA LEU A 252 11.19 -18.58 16.02
C LEU A 252 12.59 -18.58 15.38
N TYR A 253 12.87 -17.66 14.45
CA TYR A 253 14.20 -17.51 13.85
C TYR A 253 15.27 -17.15 14.89
N ARG A 254 14.90 -16.37 15.91
CA ARG A 254 15.80 -15.92 16.98
C ARG A 254 16.11 -17.04 17.97
N LEU A 255 15.10 -17.82 18.36
CA LEU A 255 15.29 -19.02 19.17
C LEU A 255 16.16 -20.06 18.44
N ARG A 256 15.92 -20.28 17.14
CA ARG A 256 16.72 -21.21 16.33
C ARG A 256 18.15 -20.73 16.15
N ALA A 257 18.35 -19.44 15.97
CA ALA A 257 19.69 -18.85 15.95
C ALA A 257 20.40 -19.07 17.29
N ALA A 258 19.74 -18.81 18.42
CA ALA A 258 20.29 -19.05 19.76
C ALA A 258 20.69 -20.52 19.98
N GLN A 259 19.86 -21.46 19.54
CA GLN A 259 20.16 -22.90 19.57
C GLN A 259 21.36 -23.25 18.69
N ALA A 260 21.44 -22.68 17.48
CA ALA A 260 22.53 -22.94 16.53
C ALA A 260 23.89 -22.44 17.05
N ILE A 261 23.91 -21.37 17.83
CA ILE A 261 25.13 -20.83 18.45
C ILE A 261 25.39 -21.36 19.86
N GLY A 262 24.57 -22.30 20.36
CA GLY A 262 24.76 -22.94 21.66
C GLY A 262 24.48 -22.05 22.87
N MET A 263 23.60 -21.05 22.74
CA MET A 263 23.21 -20.21 23.88
C MET A 263 22.39 -21.02 24.89
N GLU A 264 22.81 -20.96 26.16
CA GLU A 264 22.06 -21.56 27.27
C GLU A 264 20.87 -20.70 27.71
N ARG A 265 21.02 -19.37 27.61
CA ARG A 265 20.03 -18.38 28.05
C ARG A 265 19.72 -17.38 26.94
N ILE A 266 18.47 -16.94 26.92
CA ILE A 266 17.96 -15.99 25.93
C ILE A 266 17.04 -14.98 26.61
N ALA A 267 17.18 -13.72 26.24
CA ALA A 267 16.28 -12.66 26.67
C ALA A 267 14.87 -12.90 26.10
N ALA A 268 13.88 -12.96 26.99
CA ALA A 268 12.49 -13.20 26.63
C ALA A 268 11.53 -12.26 27.36
N THR A 269 10.54 -11.74 26.63
CA THR A 269 9.39 -11.05 27.21
C THR A 269 8.32 -12.10 27.53
N VAL A 270 7.89 -12.16 28.79
CA VAL A 270 6.86 -13.10 29.24
C VAL A 270 5.49 -12.40 29.17
N GLU A 271 4.63 -12.84 28.25
CA GLU A 271 3.22 -12.45 28.21
C GLU A 271 2.40 -13.35 29.13
N GLY A 272 1.46 -12.73 29.85
CA GLY A 272 0.56 -13.37 30.82
C GLY A 272 -0.53 -14.20 30.16
#